data_AF-A0A2S2R100-F1
#
_entry.id   AF-A0A2S2R100-F1
#
_cell.length_a   1.000
_cell.length_b   1.000
_cell.length_c   1.000
_cell.angle_alpha   90.00
_cell.angle_beta   90.00
_cell.angle_gamma   90.00
#
_symmetry.space_group_name_H-M   'P 1'
#
loop_
_entity.id
_entity.type
_entity.pdbx_description
1 polymer ?
#
loop_
_entity_poly.entity_id
_entity_poly.type
_entity_poly.pdbx_seq_one_letter_code
_entity_poly.pdbx_strand_id
1 'polypeptide(L)'
;MDLGILLSNDLSFNNHITIMCNKALRVFGFIRRNCLEFKNPNCFKLLYCSLVRSILEYGSVVWNPYQMGLINKIERVQKRFLRILAYKANRTNVSLDQIASEFNIVSLKKRRTFH
;
A
#
# COMPACT_ATOMS: atom_id res chain seq x y z
N MET A 1 -13.68 -28.57 -20.17
CA MET A 1 -14.35 -28.47 -18.86
C MET A 1 -13.29 -27.95 -17.88
N ASP A 2 -12.92 -26.67 -17.97
CA ASP A 2 -11.71 -26.13 -17.29
C ASP A 2 -11.96 -24.80 -16.56
N LEU A 3 -13.22 -24.38 -16.44
CA LEU A 3 -13.58 -23.07 -15.89
C LEU A 3 -13.57 -23.05 -14.35
N GLY A 4 -13.71 -24.22 -13.70
CA GLY A 4 -13.78 -24.33 -12.24
C GLY A 4 -12.46 -24.06 -11.53
N ILE A 5 -11.34 -24.50 -12.12
CA ILE A 5 -10.01 -24.39 -11.48
C ILE A 5 -9.52 -22.93 -11.50
N LEU A 6 -9.72 -22.21 -12.62
CA LEU A 6 -9.40 -20.79 -12.75
C LEU A 6 -10.19 -19.93 -11.75
N LEU A 7 -11.50 -20.13 -11.65
CA LEU A 7 -12.37 -19.34 -10.75
C LEU A 7 -12.01 -19.60 -9.27
N SER A 8 -11.72 -20.84 -8.89
CA SER A 8 -11.30 -21.19 -7.52
C SER A 8 -9.94 -20.59 -7.15
N ASN A 9 -9.01 -20.53 -8.11
CA ASN A 9 -7.72 -19.89 -7.91
C ASN A 9 -7.89 -18.37 -7.73
N ASP A 10 -8.65 -17.71 -8.62
CA ASP A 10 -8.94 -16.27 -8.53
C ASP A 10 -9.58 -15.86 -7.20
N LEU A 11 -10.54 -16.65 -6.70
CA LEU A 11 -11.19 -16.41 -5.42
C LEU A 11 -10.19 -16.53 -4.25
N SER A 12 -9.34 -17.57 -4.29
CA SER A 12 -8.28 -17.80 -3.31
C SER A 12 -7.26 -16.66 -3.29
N PHE A 13 -6.74 -16.25 -4.46
CA PHE A 13 -5.79 -15.14 -4.57
C PHE A 13 -6.39 -13.83 -4.05
N ASN A 14 -7.64 -13.53 -4.42
CA ASN A 14 -8.33 -12.34 -3.97
C ASN A 14 -8.53 -12.33 -2.44
N ASN A 15 -8.83 -13.50 -1.84
CA ASN A 15 -8.91 -13.67 -0.40
C ASN A 15 -7.56 -13.43 0.28
N HIS A 16 -6.48 -14.07 -0.20
CA HIS A 16 -5.13 -13.90 0.34
C HIS A 16 -4.65 -12.44 0.28
N ILE A 17 -4.86 -11.74 -0.84
CA ILE A 17 -4.51 -10.32 -0.97
C ILE A 17 -5.37 -9.46 -0.04
N THR A 18 -6.65 -9.79 0.12
CA THR A 18 -7.51 -9.06 1.05
C THR A 18 -7.01 -9.21 2.49
N ILE A 19 -6.64 -10.43 2.90
CA ILE A 19 -6.03 -10.69 4.21
C ILE A 19 -4.74 -9.88 4.38
N MET A 20 -3.88 -9.86 3.36
CA MET A 20 -2.62 -9.13 3.41
C MET A 20 -2.81 -7.61 3.47
N CYS A 21 -3.69 -7.05 2.63
CA CYS A 21 -4.08 -5.64 2.71
C CYS A 21 -4.67 -5.28 4.07
N ASN A 22 -5.49 -6.15 4.66
CA ASN A 22 -6.04 -5.97 6.00
C ASN A 22 -4.94 -5.99 7.07
N LYS A 23 -3.96 -6.88 6.94
CA LYS A 23 -2.77 -6.92 7.82
C LYS A 23 -1.97 -5.62 7.70
N ALA A 24 -1.70 -5.16 6.48
CA ALA A 24 -1.01 -3.90 6.20
C ALA A 24 -1.77 -2.69 6.80
N LEU A 25 -3.10 -2.65 6.66
CA LEU A 25 -3.94 -1.61 7.25
C LEU A 25 -3.97 -1.66 8.79
N ARG A 26 -3.93 -2.85 9.39
CA ARG A 26 -3.84 -3.03 10.85
C ARG A 26 -2.53 -2.47 11.38
N VAL A 27 -1.42 -2.80 10.73
CA VAL A 27 -0.08 -2.26 11.05
C VAL A 27 -0.04 -0.75 10.84
N PHE A 28 -0.60 -0.25 9.73
CA PHE A 28 -0.73 1.19 9.51
C PHE A 28 -1.54 1.89 10.61
N GLY A 29 -2.65 1.28 11.06
CA GLY A 29 -3.44 1.80 12.17
C GLY A 29 -2.66 1.82 13.49
N PHE A 30 -1.84 0.81 13.75
CA PHE A 30 -0.93 0.75 14.89
C PHE A 30 0.12 1.88 14.83
N ILE A 31 0.81 2.05 13.69
CA ILE A 31 1.76 3.15 13.48
C ILE A 31 1.05 4.49 13.66
N ARG A 32 -0.14 4.67 13.07
CA ARG A 32 -0.88 5.92 13.18
C ARG A 32 -1.17 6.28 14.63
N ARG A 33 -1.63 5.34 15.45
CA ARG A 33 -1.99 5.59 16.87
C ARG A 33 -0.77 5.84 17.75
N ASN A 34 0.28 5.03 17.59
CA ASN A 34 1.48 5.16 18.43
C ASN A 34 2.40 6.29 17.95
N CYS A 35 2.28 6.71 16.69
CA CYS A 35 3.11 7.76 16.12
C CYS A 35 2.36 9.09 15.90
N LEU A 36 1.28 9.34 16.65
CA LEU A 36 0.57 10.62 16.60
C LEU A 36 1.50 11.77 16.99
N GLU A 37 2.26 11.58 18.06
CA GLU A 37 3.18 12.55 18.67
C GLU A 37 4.43 12.85 17.81
N PHE A 38 4.73 12.00 16.83
CA PHE A 38 5.86 12.23 15.93
C PHE A 38 5.56 13.41 15.01
N LYS A 39 6.24 14.52 15.28
CA LYS A 39 6.18 15.74 14.46
C LYS A 39 6.96 15.62 13.16
N ASN A 40 7.90 14.68 13.06
CA ASN A 40 8.72 14.52 11.86
C ASN A 40 8.02 13.61 10.83
N PRO A 41 7.59 14.14 9.67
CA PRO A 41 6.93 13.36 8.62
C PRO A 41 7.85 12.31 7.99
N ASN A 42 9.18 12.51 8.02
CA ASN A 42 10.16 11.53 7.50
C ASN A 42 10.23 10.27 8.37
N CYS A 43 10.16 10.41 9.70
CA CYS A 43 10.10 9.24 10.59
C CYS A 43 8.82 8.43 10.35
N PHE A 44 7.69 9.12 10.15
CA PHE A 44 6.42 8.49 9.83
C PHE A 44 6.47 7.74 8.49
N LYS A 45 7.10 8.33 7.47
CA LYS A 45 7.40 7.68 6.19
C LYS A 45 8.26 6.43 6.37
N LEU A 46 9.33 6.51 7.17
CA LEU A 46 10.26 5.40 7.37
C LEU A 46 9.53 4.19 7.96
N LEU A 47 8.75 4.40 9.03
CA LEU A 47 7.95 3.35 9.66
C LEU A 47 6.95 2.72 8.69
N TYR A 48 6.30 3.53 7.85
CA TYR A 48 5.42 3.01 6.82
C TYR A 48 6.17 2.16 5.79
N CYS A 49 7.32 2.61 5.30
CA CYS A 49 8.11 1.85 4.33
C CYS A 49 8.60 0.54 4.94
N SER A 50 9.14 0.57 6.17
CA SER A 50 9.71 -0.63 6.79
C SER A 50 8.66 -1.68 7.17
N LEU A 51 7.46 -1.26 7.58
CA LEU A 51 6.45 -2.18 8.12
C LEU A 51 5.29 -2.45 7.16
N VAL A 52 4.69 -1.39 6.60
CA VAL A 52 3.48 -1.52 5.76
C VAL A 52 3.86 -1.88 4.33
N ARG A 53 4.83 -1.17 3.75
CA ARG A 53 5.29 -1.41 2.38
C ARG A 53 5.94 -2.79 2.24
N SER A 54 6.75 -3.22 3.20
CA SER A 54 7.34 -4.56 3.22
C SER A 54 6.28 -5.68 3.18
N ILE A 55 5.17 -5.54 3.92
CA ILE A 55 4.05 -6.49 3.87
C ILE A 55 3.42 -6.52 2.47
N LEU A 56 3.22 -5.34 1.87
CA LEU A 56 2.65 -5.19 0.54
C LEU A 56 3.57 -5.78 -0.55
N GLU A 57 4.87 -5.50 -0.48
CA GLU A 57 5.89 -5.94 -1.45
C GLU A 57 6.13 -7.45 -1.37
N TYR A 58 6.21 -8.04 -0.17
CA TYR A 58 6.34 -9.50 -0.01
C TYR A 58 5.18 -10.25 -0.66
N GLY A 59 3.94 -9.82 -0.40
CA GLY A 59 2.78 -10.42 -1.09
C GLY A 59 2.81 -10.16 -2.60
N SER A 60 3.32 -9.01 -3.05
CA SER A 60 3.35 -8.67 -4.47
C SER A 60 4.30 -9.54 -5.32
N VAL A 61 5.35 -10.09 -4.72
CA VAL A 61 6.34 -10.97 -5.37
C VAL A 61 5.83 -12.41 -5.48
N VAL A 62 5.07 -12.85 -4.48
CA VAL A 62 4.49 -14.21 -4.45
C VAL A 62 3.28 -14.35 -5.38
N TRP A 63 2.62 -13.24 -5.75
CA TRP A 63 1.36 -13.28 -6.51
C TRP A 63 1.43 -12.50 -7.82
N ASN A 64 0.90 -13.12 -8.88
CA ASN A 64 0.96 -12.61 -10.24
C ASN A 64 0.27 -11.22 -10.37
N PRO A 65 0.97 -10.15 -10.78
CA PRO A 65 0.50 -8.77 -10.65
C PRO A 65 -0.59 -8.34 -11.65
N TYR A 66 -1.11 -9.23 -12.49
CA TYR A 66 -1.91 -8.84 -13.66
C TYR A 66 -3.38 -8.54 -13.38
N GLN A 67 -3.91 -8.86 -12.19
CA GLN A 67 -5.30 -8.48 -11.86
C GLN A 67 -5.38 -7.01 -11.42
N MET A 68 -5.92 -6.17 -12.31
CA MET A 68 -6.19 -4.74 -12.11
C MET A 68 -6.91 -4.44 -10.77
N GLY A 69 -7.84 -5.32 -10.36
CA GLY A 69 -8.55 -5.20 -9.08
C GLY A 69 -7.64 -5.31 -7.85
N LEU A 70 -6.62 -6.16 -7.90
CA LEU A 70 -5.66 -6.34 -6.81
C LEU A 70 -4.73 -5.13 -6.70
N ILE A 71 -4.27 -4.59 -7.83
CA ILE A 71 -3.47 -3.35 -7.87
C ILE A 71 -4.25 -2.22 -7.21
N ASN A 72 -5.54 -2.07 -7.54
CA ASN A 72 -6.39 -1.04 -6.95
C ASN A 72 -6.51 -1.17 -5.43
N LYS A 73 -6.57 -2.38 -4.86
CA LYS A 73 -6.61 -2.59 -3.41
C LYS A 73 -5.32 -2.11 -2.73
N ILE A 74 -4.18 -2.45 -3.30
CA ILE A 74 -2.87 -2.05 -2.77
C ILE A 74 -2.69 -0.52 -2.87
N GLU A 75 -3.05 0.07 -4.01
CA GLU A 75 -3.03 1.52 -4.22
C GLU A 75 -3.94 2.27 -3.24
N ARG A 76 -5.09 1.71 -2.86
CA ARG A 76 -5.95 2.31 -1.82
C ARG A 76 -5.25 2.39 -0.47
N VAL A 77 -4.44 1.39 -0.09
CA VAL A 77 -3.64 1.43 1.15
C VAL A 77 -2.61 2.55 1.07
N GLN A 78 -1.90 2.67 -0.06
CA GLN A 78 -0.91 3.72 -0.29
C GLN A 78 -1.54 5.13 -0.28
N LYS A 79 -2.67 5.33 -0.97
CA LYS A 79 -3.40 6.61 -0.96
C LYS A 79 -3.85 7.01 0.44
N ARG A 80 -4.29 6.05 1.26
CA ARG A 80 -4.69 6.31 2.65
C ARG A 80 -3.50 6.78 3.49
N PHE A 81 -2.33 6.19 3.29
CA PHE A 81 -1.09 6.64 3.92
C PHE A 81 -0.72 8.05 3.48
N LEU A 82 -0.68 8.33 2.17
CA LEU A 82 -0.33 9.64 1.62
C LEU A 82 -1.22 10.76 2.15
N ARG A 83 -2.52 10.52 2.34
CA ARG A 83 -3.44 11.48 2.95
C ARG A 83 -3.06 11.87 4.38
N ILE A 84 -2.65 10.90 5.21
CA ILE A 84 -2.21 11.17 6.58
C ILE A 84 -0.84 11.85 6.58
N LEU A 85 0.05 11.47 5.67
CA LEU A 85 1.34 12.14 5.53
C LEU A 85 1.17 13.61 5.12
N ALA A 86 0.29 13.89 4.15
CA ALA A 86 -0.07 15.24 3.73
C ALA A 86 -0.62 16.08 4.89
N TYR A 87 -1.50 15.49 5.72
CA TYR A 87 -2.00 16.13 6.93
C TYR A 87 -0.87 16.44 7.92
N LYS A 88 0.00 15.47 8.21
CA LYS A 88 1.16 15.67 9.10
C LYS A 88 2.16 16.70 8.57
N ALA A 89 2.26 16.85 7.26
CA ALA A 89 3.13 17.83 6.60
C ALA A 89 2.48 19.23 6.45
N ASN A 90 1.23 19.43 6.88
CA ASN A 90 0.43 20.64 6.61
C ASN A 90 0.30 20.97 5.12
N ARG A 91 0.18 19.93 4.29
CA ARG A 91 0.10 20.00 2.82
C ARG A 91 -1.20 19.36 2.31
N THR A 92 -2.35 19.73 2.87
CA THR A 92 -3.66 19.14 2.51
C THR A 92 -4.21 19.60 1.16
N ASN A 93 -3.71 20.72 0.62
CA ASN A 93 -4.17 21.32 -0.64
C ASN A 93 -3.43 20.82 -1.89
N VAL A 94 -2.41 19.96 -1.74
CA VAL A 94 -1.64 19.44 -2.88
C VAL A 94 -2.12 18.04 -3.26
N SER A 95 -1.90 17.69 -4.53
CA SER A 95 -2.26 16.37 -5.04
C SER A 95 -1.47 15.26 -4.34
N LEU A 96 -2.07 14.06 -4.22
CA LEU A 96 -1.38 12.91 -3.61
C LEU A 96 -0.13 12.49 -4.41
N ASP A 97 -0.10 12.77 -5.71
CA ASP A 97 1.04 12.51 -6.58
C ASP A 97 2.23 13.44 -6.25
N GLN A 98 1.95 14.73 -5.99
CA GLN A 98 2.96 15.69 -5.52
C GLN A 98 3.52 15.30 -4.15
N ILE A 99 2.68 14.89 -3.21
CA ILE A 99 3.13 14.39 -1.89
C ILE A 99 3.98 13.12 -2.06
N ALA A 100 3.56 12.20 -2.91
CA ALA A 100 4.34 11.00 -3.18
C ALA A 100 5.72 11.34 -3.77
N SER A 101 5.80 12.31 -4.67
CA SER A 101 7.05 12.80 -5.25
C SER A 101 7.95 13.48 -4.21
N GLU A 102 7.41 14.43 -3.44
CA GLU A 102 8.11 15.19 -2.39
C GLU A 102 8.74 14.25 -1.35
N PHE A 103 7.97 13.24 -0.93
CA PHE A 103 8.42 12.26 0.05
C PHE A 103 9.12 11.06 -0.59
N ASN A 104 9.45 11.06 -1.89
CA ASN A 104 10.12 9.95 -2.58
C ASN A 104 9.43 8.59 -2.35
N ILE A 105 8.10 8.59 -2.30
CA ILE A 105 7.28 7.38 -2.15
C ILE A 105 6.91 6.93 -3.56
N VAL A 106 7.77 6.09 -4.12
CA VAL A 106 7.54 5.50 -5.45
C VAL A 106 6.21 4.73 -5.44
N SER A 107 5.29 5.06 -6.36
CA SER A 107 4.09 4.25 -6.56
C SER A 107 4.47 2.84 -6.99
N LEU A 108 3.79 1.84 -6.43
CA LEU A 108 4.05 0.44 -6.78
C LEU A 108 3.81 0.18 -8.28
N LYS A 109 2.96 0.99 -8.94
CA LYS A 109 2.75 0.99 -10.38
C LYS A 109 4.04 1.28 -11.18
N LYS A 110 4.86 2.26 -10.76
CA LYS A 110 6.10 2.65 -11.49
C LYS A 110 7.26 1.67 -11.32
N ARG A 111 7.28 0.88 -10.23
CA ARG A 111 8.31 -0.15 -9.99
C ARG A 111 8.10 -1.43 -10.79
N ARG A 112 6.86 -1.75 -11.17
CA ARG A 112 6.53 -3.00 -11.90
C ARG A 112 6.80 -2.94 -13.41
N THR A 113 6.99 -1.75 -13.98
CA THR A 113 7.35 -1.55 -15.40
C THR A 113 8.84 -1.67 -15.70
N PHE A 114 9.68 -1.97 -14.70
CA PHE A 114 11.13 -2.17 -14.86
C PHE A 114 11.55 -3.65 -14.66
N HIS A 115 10.63 -4.60 -14.86
CA HIS A 115 10.96 -6.02 -14.99
C HIS A 115 10.42 -6.56 -16.30
#